data_AF-A0A9E5TMJ1-F1
#
_entry.id   AF-A0A9E5TMJ1-F1
#
_cell.length_a   1.000
_cell.length_b   1.000
_cell.length_c   1.000
_cell.angle_alpha   90.00
_cell.angle_beta   90.00
_cell.angle_gamma   90.00
#
_symmetry.space_group_name_H-M   'P 1'
#
loop_
_entity.id
_entity.type
_entity.pdbx_description
1 polymer ?
#
loop_
_entity_poly.entity_id
_entity_poly.type
_entity_poly.pdbx_seq_one_letter_code
_entity_poly.pdbx_strand_id
1 'polypeptide(L)' 'GGVGDFIAELSLEYYSAAALAEAMDLYNGALLDLCRARGVECLDLAALVPKDSSIFYDDAHLTEKGARWVAHEVAA' A
#
# COMPACT_ATOMS: atom_id res chain seq x y z
N GLY A 1 -9.52 4.64 1.96
CA GLY A 1 -10.84 4.13 1.48
C GLY A 1 -11.95 4.61 2.42
N GLY A 2 -13.13 4.94 1.90
CA GLY A 2 -14.27 5.35 2.72
C GLY A 2 -15.17 4.17 3.11
N VAL A 3 -15.97 4.34 4.15
CA VAL A 3 -17.03 3.39 4.56
C VAL A 3 -18.26 3.61 3.69
N GLY A 4 -18.93 2.55 3.22
CA GLY A 4 -20.17 2.67 2.43
C GLY A 4 -19.96 3.14 0.99
N ASP A 5 -20.94 3.83 0.39
CA ASP A 5 -20.87 4.37 -0.99
C ASP A 5 -20.13 5.72 -1.04
N PHE A 6 -18.86 5.69 -0.62
CA PHE A 6 -18.00 6.89 -0.46
C PHE A 6 -17.67 7.62 -1.76
N ILE A 7 -18.04 7.06 -2.91
CA ILE A 7 -17.93 7.70 -4.22
C ILE A 7 -19.19 8.53 -4.54
N ALA A 8 -20.37 8.08 -4.08
CA ALA A 8 -21.64 8.74 -4.36
C ALA A 8 -22.07 9.75 -3.27
N GLU A 9 -21.64 9.56 -2.02
CA GLU A 9 -22.08 10.41 -0.90
C GLU A 9 -20.93 11.22 -0.28
N LEU A 10 -21.08 12.55 -0.34
CA LEU A 10 -20.07 13.53 0.03
C LEU A 10 -20.11 13.78 1.56
N SER A 11 -19.73 12.79 2.38
CA SER A 11 -19.36 12.93 3.82
C SER A 11 -19.18 11.59 4.56
N LEU A 12 -18.82 10.51 3.89
CA LEU A 12 -18.64 9.23 4.58
C LEU A 12 -17.33 9.16 5.39
N GLU A 13 -17.39 8.52 6.55
CA GLU A 13 -16.23 8.28 7.41
C GLU A 13 -15.15 7.50 6.67
N TYR A 14 -13.89 7.91 6.85
CA TYR A 14 -12.74 7.15 6.39
C TYR A 14 -12.36 6.08 7.41
N TYR A 15 -11.83 4.96 6.94
CA TYR A 15 -11.23 3.96 7.84
C TYR A 15 -10.12 4.59 8.68
N SER A 16 -9.96 4.11 9.91
CA SER A 16 -8.82 4.48 10.74
C SER A 16 -7.51 3.99 10.09
N ALA A 17 -6.40 4.68 10.38
CA ALA A 17 -5.08 4.26 9.89
C ALA A 17 -4.73 2.82 10.30
N ALA A 18 -5.15 2.40 11.50
CA ALA A 18 -4.94 1.03 11.98
C ALA A 18 -5.74 0.01 11.16
N ALA A 19 -7.02 0.29 10.87
CA ALA A 19 -7.85 -0.59 10.06
C ALA A 19 -7.32 -0.68 8.61
N LEU A 20 -6.85 0.44 8.06
CA LEU A 20 -6.20 0.45 6.74
C LEU A 20 -4.92 -0.40 6.75
N ALA A 21 -4.06 -0.23 7.76
CA ALA A 21 -2.82 -1.01 7.87
C ALA A 21 -3.09 -2.52 7.95
N GLU A 22 -4.04 -2.95 8.79
CA GLU A 22 -4.44 -4.35 8.90
C GLU A 22 -4.97 -4.89 7.55
N ALA A 23 -5.84 -4.14 6.88
CA ALA A 23 -6.38 -4.55 5.58
C ALA A 23 -5.28 -4.66 4.51
N MET A 24 -4.30 -3.75 4.51
CA MET A 24 -3.17 -3.79 3.58
C MET A 24 -2.24 -4.98 3.86
N ASP A 25 -1.98 -5.32 5.11
CA ASP A 25 -1.18 -6.50 5.47
C ASP A 25 -1.86 -7.80 5.00
N LEU A 26 -3.18 -7.91 5.18
CA LEU A 26 -3.97 -9.05 4.69
C LEU A 26 -3.94 -9.15 3.16
N TYR A 27 -4.14 -8.02 2.46
CA TYR A 27 -4.10 -7.95 1.00
C TYR A 27 -2.71 -8.35 0.46
N ASN A 28 -1.64 -7.78 1.01
CA ASN A 28 -0.27 -8.07 0.59
C ASN A 28 0.09 -9.53 0.84
N GLY A 29 -0.30 -10.09 1.99
CA GLY A 29 -0.11 -11.51 2.28
C GLY A 29 -0.76 -12.42 1.24
N ALA A 30 -2.03 -12.18 0.91
CA ALA A 30 -2.73 -12.94 -0.12
C ALA A 30 -2.09 -12.82 -1.52
N LEU A 31 -1.59 -11.63 -1.88
CA LEU A 31 -0.90 -11.41 -3.15
C LEU A 31 0.45 -12.16 -3.20
N LEU A 32 1.24 -12.08 -2.14
CA LEU A 32 2.52 -12.78 -2.04
C LEU A 32 2.33 -14.30 -2.12
N ASP A 33 1.31 -14.84 -1.43
CA ASP A 33 0.95 -16.26 -1.50
C ASP A 33 0.62 -16.69 -2.93
N LEU A 34 -0.16 -15.88 -3.64
CA LEU A 34 -0.51 -16.13 -5.04
C LEU A 34 0.73 -16.09 -5.96
N CYS A 35 1.60 -15.10 -5.80
CA CYS A 35 2.84 -14.99 -6.57
C CYS A 35 3.74 -16.22 -6.36
N ARG A 36 3.91 -16.67 -5.11
CA ARG A 36 4.64 -17.92 -4.82
C ARG A 36 3.99 -19.13 -5.49
N ALA A 37 2.67 -19.27 -5.42
CA ALA A 37 1.95 -20.38 -6.03
C ALA A 37 2.06 -20.39 -7.57
N ARG A 38 2.21 -19.22 -8.19
CA ARG A 38 2.34 -19.07 -9.66
C ARG A 38 3.78 -19.02 -10.16
N GLY A 39 4.77 -19.06 -9.26
CA GLY A 39 6.18 -18.91 -9.63
C GLY A 39 6.50 -17.53 -10.23
N VAL A 40 5.77 -16.50 -9.81
CA VAL A 40 5.99 -15.10 -10.22
C VAL A 40 6.77 -14.40 -9.13
N GLU A 41 7.83 -13.70 -9.53
CA GLU A 41 8.60 -12.87 -8.62
C GLU A 41 7.73 -11.72 -8.08
N CYS A 42 7.80 -11.50 -6.77
CA CYS A 42 7.02 -10.46 -6.11
C CYS A 42 7.83 -9.88 -4.96
N LEU A 43 8.12 -8.58 -5.05
CA LEU A 43 8.79 -7.82 -4.01
C LEU A 43 7.78 -7.43 -2.92
N ASP A 44 8.04 -7.83 -1.68
CA ASP A 44 7.31 -7.33 -0.51
C ASP A 44 7.78 -5.92 -0.16
N LEU A 45 7.36 -4.94 -0.96
CA LEU A 45 7.71 -3.54 -0.78
C LEU A 45 7.24 -3.00 0.57
N ALA A 46 6.10 -3.50 1.07
CA ALA A 46 5.52 -3.05 2.33
C ALA A 46 6.42 -3.37 3.53
N ALA A 47 7.21 -4.44 3.48
CA ALA A 47 8.20 -4.77 4.51
C ALA A 47 9.42 -3.83 4.52
N LEU A 48 9.70 -3.15 3.39
CA LEU A 48 10.92 -2.34 3.22
C LEU A 48 10.65 -0.84 3.33
N VAL A 49 9.51 -0.38 2.83
CA VAL A 49 9.23 1.05 2.67
C VAL A 49 8.91 1.75 4.00
N PRO A 50 9.55 2.89 4.31
CA PRO A 50 9.13 3.75 5.43
C PRO A 50 7.69 4.24 5.23
N LYS A 51 6.81 3.98 6.20
CA LYS A 51 5.39 4.34 6.16
C LYS A 51 5.14 5.72 6.76
N ASP A 52 5.82 6.74 6.22
CA ASP A 52 5.74 8.11 6.70
C ASP A 52 5.72 9.14 5.56
N SER A 53 5.49 10.39 5.91
CA SER A 53 5.36 11.51 4.96
C SER A 53 6.66 11.90 4.27
N SER A 54 7.80 11.29 4.61
CA SER A 54 9.04 11.45 3.86
C SER A 54 9.06 10.64 2.56
N ILE A 55 8.18 9.65 2.45
CA ILE A 55 8.01 8.77 1.30
C ILE A 55 6.65 8.97 0.62
N PHE A 56 5.56 9.19 1.38
CA PHE A 56 4.20 9.31 0.85
C PHE A 56 3.59 10.71 1.02
N TYR A 57 2.73 11.13 0.08
CA TYR A 57 1.90 12.34 0.22
C TYR A 57 0.68 12.08 1.13
N ASP A 58 0.12 10.90 1.02
CA ASP A 58 -1.03 10.41 1.79
C ASP A 58 -0.79 8.95 2.21
N ASP A 59 -1.84 8.16 2.35
CA ASP A 59 -1.78 6.76 2.76
C ASP A 59 -1.27 5.79 1.66
N ALA A 60 -1.16 6.23 0.39
CA ALA A 60 -0.80 5.34 -0.72
C ALA A 60 0.10 5.96 -1.81
N HIS A 61 0.04 7.26 -2.05
CA HIS A 61 0.72 7.91 -3.15
C HIS A 61 2.13 8.35 -2.78
N LEU A 62 3.12 7.88 -3.55
CA LEU A 62 4.52 8.23 -3.34
C LEU A 62 4.79 9.70 -3.67
N THR A 63 5.65 10.31 -2.86
CA THR A 63 6.38 11.52 -3.23
C THR A 63 7.37 11.24 -4.36
N GLU A 64 7.85 12.28 -5.02
CA GLU A 64 9.00 12.22 -5.94
C GLU A 64 10.21 11.47 -5.35
N LYS A 65 10.52 11.72 -4.08
CA LYS A 65 11.59 11.01 -3.36
C LYS A 65 11.24 9.53 -3.16
N GLY A 66 10.01 9.24 -2.74
CA GLY A 66 9.50 7.89 -2.56
C GLY A 66 9.54 7.08 -3.84
N ALA A 67 9.10 7.65 -4.96
CA ALA A 67 9.13 7.00 -6.27
C ALA A 67 10.55 6.61 -6.70
N ARG A 68 11.54 7.50 -6.51
CA ARG A 68 12.95 7.19 -6.77
C ARG A 68 13.51 6.11 -5.86
N TRP A 69 13.12 6.12 -4.59
CA TRP A 69 13.53 5.09 -3.63
C TRP A 69 12.96 3.72 -4.01
N VAL A 70 11.66 3.64 -4.31
CA VAL A 70 11.03 2.39 -4.76
C VAL A 70 11.65 1.89 -6.06
N ALA A 71 11.97 2.78 -7.01
CA ALA A 71 12.64 2.40 -8.24
C ALA A 71 14.02 1.77 -8.00
N HIS A 72 14.75 2.21 -6.97
CA HIS A 72 16.01 1.58 -6.57
C HIS A 72 15.79 0.16 -6.04
N GLU A 73 14.83 -0.05 -5.14
CA GLU A 73 14.55 -1.37 -4.57
C GLU A 73 14.04 -2.37 -5.61
N VAL A 74 13.30 -1.92 -6.63
CA VAL A 74 12.80 -2.77 -7.72
C VAL A 74 13.92 -3.17 -8.69
N ALA A 75 14.96 -2.36 -8.82
CA ALA A 75 16.07 -2.60 -9.75
C ALA A 75 17.24 -3.40 -9.14
N ALA A 76 17.23 -3.62 -7.82
CA ALA A 76 18.26 -4.34 -7.06
C ALA A 76 18.14 -5.86 -7.23
#